data_AF-Q6F050-F1
#
_entry.id   AF-Q6F050-F1
#
_cell.length_a   1.000
_cell.length_b   1.000
_cell.length_c   1.000
_cell.angle_alpha   90.00
_cell.angle_beta   90.00
_cell.angle_gamma   90.00
#
_symmetry.space_group_name_H-M   'P 1'
#
loop_
_entity.id
_entity.type
_entity.pdbx_description
1 polymer ?
#
loop_
_entity_poly.entity_id
_entity_poly.type
_entity_poly.pdbx_seq_one_letter_code
_entity_poly.pdbx_strand_id
1 'polypeptide(L)'
;MRSCGILQGKALLDELEERKKRKIIKTEEIKVLYGILTFYTMYDLEKFNSLFDYAEVMQPNIELITDEFVRTAYSGRIKEGLSYAYLMQDNIDKSREICHEILNFKDDKNCFSLLRASALVYLAESYTFESYERASWYINKSLETLELCQSERANRRKENVLNTYAFIKLVNRQGLDSISIYHPAEESFFEIVKGNYKKAEIILNNIKNENGSLKPIEYCYLGLATNDITLLEKSIELFECEGNRFYCKFPKKMLVNLSKNGTMCEGGAK
;
A
#
# COMPACT_ATOMS: atom_id res chain seq x y z
N MET A 1 -11.15 -0.45 -16.97
CA MET A 1 -9.75 -0.26 -17.43
C MET A 1 -8.80 -0.07 -16.26
N ARG A 2 -8.85 1.02 -15.48
CA ARG A 2 -8.01 1.14 -14.26
C ARG A 2 -8.19 -0.01 -13.27
N SER A 3 -9.44 -0.40 -12.98
CA SER A 3 -9.77 -1.53 -12.08
C SER A 3 -9.15 -2.87 -12.49
N CYS A 4 -8.83 -3.05 -13.77
CA CYS A 4 -8.22 -4.26 -14.32
C CYS A 4 -6.68 -4.13 -14.38
N GLY A 5 -6.11 -2.98 -14.01
CA GLY A 5 -4.67 -2.67 -14.12
C GLY A 5 -4.22 -2.11 -15.47
N ILE A 6 -5.14 -1.90 -16.43
CA ILE A 6 -4.78 -1.56 -17.82
C ILE A 6 -4.35 -0.09 -17.98
N LEU A 7 -4.92 0.83 -17.19
CA LEU A 7 -4.58 2.25 -17.22
C LEU A 7 -4.31 2.73 -15.79
N GLN A 8 -3.16 3.35 -15.56
CA GLN A 8 -2.75 3.89 -14.27
C GLN A 8 -1.94 5.18 -14.47
N GLY A 9 -1.81 5.98 -13.41
CA GLY A 9 -0.96 7.16 -13.38
C GLY A 9 -1.18 8.12 -14.56
N LYS A 10 -0.11 8.46 -15.30
CA LYS A 10 -0.16 9.39 -16.44
C LYS A 10 -1.06 8.91 -17.59
N ALA A 11 -1.00 7.63 -17.93
CA ALA A 11 -1.84 7.08 -19.01
C ALA A 11 -3.34 7.18 -18.69
N LEU A 12 -3.70 7.04 -17.41
CA LEU A 12 -5.06 7.30 -16.97
C LEU A 12 -5.42 8.78 -17.06
N LEU A 13 -4.52 9.67 -16.63
CA LEU A 13 -4.73 11.11 -16.70
C LEU A 13 -4.97 11.59 -18.13
N ASP A 14 -4.12 11.15 -19.08
CA ASP A 14 -4.23 11.50 -20.50
C ASP A 14 -5.59 11.06 -21.08
N GLU A 15 -6.02 9.82 -20.81
CA GLU A 15 -7.32 9.32 -21.26
C GLU A 15 -8.50 10.07 -20.61
N LEU A 16 -8.37 10.53 -19.36
CA LEU A 16 -9.39 11.34 -18.70
C LEU A 16 -9.54 12.70 -19.36
N GLU A 17 -8.44 13.38 -19.66
CA GLU A 17 -8.46 14.69 -20.34
C GLU A 17 -9.06 14.59 -21.74
N GLU A 18 -8.71 13.54 -22.50
CA GLU A 18 -9.33 13.28 -23.81
C GLU A 18 -10.83 12.98 -23.72
N ARG A 19 -11.30 12.36 -22.63
CA ARG A 19 -12.74 12.14 -22.40
C ARG A 19 -13.48 13.40 -21.98
N LYS A 20 -12.87 14.25 -21.16
CA LYS A 20 -13.46 15.54 -20.73
C LYS A 20 -13.71 16.45 -21.93
N LYS A 21 -12.80 16.48 -22.91
CA LYS A 21 -12.99 17.26 -24.17
C LYS A 21 -14.18 16.79 -25.01
N ARG A 22 -14.53 15.50 -24.96
CA ARG A 22 -15.53 14.88 -25.84
C ARG A 22 -16.95 14.83 -25.26
N LYS A 23 -17.15 15.07 -23.96
CA LYS A 23 -18.44 14.86 -23.29
C LYS A 23 -18.90 16.09 -22.53
N ILE A 24 -20.16 16.48 -22.74
CA ILE A 24 -20.84 17.48 -21.89
C ILE A 24 -21.15 16.81 -20.56
N ILE A 25 -20.46 17.22 -19.49
CA ILE A 25 -20.72 16.78 -18.13
C ILE A 25 -21.97 17.50 -17.62
N LYS A 26 -23.06 16.76 -17.40
CA LYS A 26 -24.37 17.36 -17.07
C LYS A 26 -24.78 17.25 -15.60
N THR A 27 -24.43 16.15 -14.94
CA THR A 27 -24.90 15.87 -13.57
C THR A 27 -23.76 15.97 -12.56
N GLU A 28 -24.10 16.27 -11.30
CA GLU A 28 -23.13 16.38 -10.21
C GLU A 28 -22.42 15.04 -9.96
N GLU A 29 -23.12 13.92 -10.09
CA GLU A 29 -22.54 12.58 -9.93
C GLU A 29 -21.44 12.33 -10.97
N ILE A 30 -21.65 12.74 -12.24
CA ILE A 30 -20.63 12.60 -13.28
C ILE A 30 -19.43 13.51 -12.99
N LYS A 31 -19.65 14.76 -12.53
CA LYS A 31 -18.55 15.68 -12.15
C LYS A 31 -17.69 15.06 -11.04
N VAL A 32 -18.34 14.58 -9.98
CA VAL A 32 -17.65 13.95 -8.84
C VAL A 32 -16.95 12.68 -9.29
N LEU A 33 -17.55 11.87 -10.16
CA LEU A 33 -16.90 10.67 -10.68
C LEU A 33 -15.61 11.00 -11.45
N TYR A 34 -15.61 12.03 -12.31
CA TYR A 34 -14.38 12.52 -12.95
C TYR A 34 -13.37 13.05 -11.93
N GLY A 35 -13.85 13.68 -10.86
CA GLY A 35 -13.04 14.03 -9.69
C GLY A 35 -12.36 12.79 -9.10
N ILE A 36 -13.10 11.76 -8.75
CA ILE A 36 -12.56 10.50 -8.18
C ILE A 36 -11.53 9.87 -9.12
N LEU A 37 -11.79 9.89 -10.44
CA LEU A 37 -10.83 9.36 -11.42
C LEU A 37 -9.55 10.20 -11.48
N THR A 38 -9.66 11.53 -11.34
CA THR A 38 -8.50 12.44 -11.26
C THR A 38 -7.74 12.21 -9.95
N PHE A 39 -8.43 12.13 -8.82
CA PHE A 39 -7.89 11.76 -7.51
C PHE A 39 -7.08 10.46 -7.58
N TYR A 40 -7.59 9.47 -8.30
CA TYR A 40 -6.90 8.21 -8.51
C TYR A 40 -5.61 8.31 -9.32
N THR A 41 -5.47 9.28 -10.22
CA THR A 41 -4.18 9.54 -10.89
C THR A 41 -3.14 10.06 -9.89
N MET A 42 -3.54 10.93 -8.95
CA MET A 42 -2.65 11.44 -7.90
C MET A 42 -2.25 10.34 -6.92
N TYR A 43 -3.19 9.45 -6.59
CA TYR A 43 -2.95 8.24 -5.79
C TYR A 43 -1.93 7.32 -6.46
N ASP A 44 -2.16 6.97 -7.74
CA ASP A 44 -1.29 6.05 -8.50
C ASP A 44 0.12 6.63 -8.71
N LEU A 45 0.26 7.96 -8.69
CA LEU A 45 1.54 8.68 -8.80
C LEU A 45 2.15 9.03 -7.42
N GLU A 46 1.52 8.59 -6.33
CA GLU A 46 1.92 8.83 -4.94
C GLU A 46 2.15 10.33 -4.62
N LYS A 47 1.37 11.21 -5.26
CA LYS A 47 1.41 12.65 -5.01
C LYS A 47 0.48 13.02 -3.84
N PHE A 48 0.83 12.56 -2.64
CA PHE A 48 -0.05 12.63 -1.46
C PHE A 48 -0.46 14.06 -1.08
N ASN A 49 0.44 15.05 -1.16
CA ASN A 49 0.08 16.44 -0.86
C ASN A 49 -1.03 16.96 -1.79
N SER A 50 -0.85 16.77 -3.10
CA SER A 50 -1.88 17.14 -4.08
C SER A 50 -3.17 16.32 -3.90
N LEU A 51 -3.05 15.06 -3.49
CA LEU A 51 -4.19 14.21 -3.20
C LEU A 51 -5.03 14.73 -2.01
N PHE A 52 -4.39 15.21 -0.95
CA PHE A 52 -5.09 15.80 0.21
C PHE A 52 -5.84 17.07 -0.18
N ASP A 53 -5.16 18.02 -0.82
CA ASP A 53 -5.78 19.28 -1.28
C ASP A 53 -6.96 19.00 -2.21
N TYR A 54 -6.81 18.02 -3.11
CA TYR A 54 -7.85 17.65 -4.05
C TYR A 54 -9.05 16.99 -3.37
N ALA A 55 -8.82 16.15 -2.35
CA ALA A 55 -9.89 15.55 -1.57
C ALA A 55 -10.72 16.60 -0.82
N GLU A 56 -10.07 17.61 -0.23
CA GLU A 56 -10.72 18.72 0.46
C GLU A 56 -11.64 19.51 -0.49
N VAL A 57 -11.14 19.86 -1.67
CA VAL A 57 -11.93 20.55 -2.71
C VAL A 57 -13.09 19.68 -3.23
N MET A 58 -12.92 18.36 -3.26
CA MET A 58 -13.96 17.45 -3.72
C MET A 58 -15.09 17.22 -2.70
N GLN A 59 -14.80 17.34 -1.41
CA GLN A 59 -15.73 16.94 -0.35
C GLN A 59 -17.10 17.66 -0.43
N PRO A 60 -17.17 18.99 -0.63
CA PRO A 60 -18.45 19.68 -0.81
C PRO A 60 -19.25 19.17 -2.03
N ASN A 61 -18.57 18.81 -3.12
CA ASN A 61 -19.25 18.31 -4.32
C ASN A 61 -19.88 16.92 -4.09
N ILE A 62 -19.26 16.09 -3.24
CA ILE A 62 -19.82 14.78 -2.84
C ILE A 62 -21.08 14.99 -2.02
N GLU A 63 -21.12 16.01 -1.15
CA GLU A 63 -22.27 16.32 -0.30
C GLU A 63 -23.50 16.79 -1.09
N LEU A 64 -23.29 17.39 -2.27
CA LEU A 64 -24.37 17.78 -3.19
C LEU A 64 -25.08 16.59 -3.86
N ILE A 65 -24.53 15.38 -3.80
CA ILE A 65 -25.17 14.18 -4.35
C ILE A 65 -26.40 13.84 -3.49
N THR A 66 -27.57 13.80 -4.13
CA THR A 66 -28.85 13.57 -3.46
C THR A 66 -29.06 12.09 -3.11
N ASP A 67 -28.63 11.18 -3.98
CA ASP A 67 -28.70 9.75 -3.73
C ASP A 67 -27.70 9.33 -2.63
N GLU A 68 -28.24 8.86 -1.50
CA GLU A 68 -27.46 8.50 -0.32
C GLU A 68 -26.46 7.37 -0.60
N PHE A 69 -26.84 6.40 -1.43
CA PHE A 69 -25.98 5.27 -1.78
C PHE A 69 -24.79 5.74 -2.63
N VAL A 70 -25.04 6.53 -3.67
CA VAL A 70 -23.99 7.10 -4.53
C VAL A 70 -23.07 8.00 -3.72
N ARG A 71 -23.62 8.88 -2.87
CA ARG A 71 -22.84 9.75 -1.98
C ARG A 71 -21.92 8.95 -1.06
N THR A 72 -22.44 7.90 -0.43
CA THR A 72 -21.66 7.01 0.45
C THR A 72 -20.59 6.27 -0.33
N ALA A 73 -20.93 5.72 -1.48
CA ALA A 73 -19.99 5.00 -2.35
C ALA A 73 -18.84 5.91 -2.80
N TYR A 74 -19.12 7.15 -3.17
CA TYR A 74 -18.14 8.11 -3.64
C TYR A 74 -17.26 8.64 -2.51
N SER A 75 -17.86 8.99 -1.36
CA SER A 75 -17.12 9.34 -0.14
C SER A 75 -16.16 8.21 0.26
N GLY A 76 -16.62 6.95 0.19
CA GLY A 76 -15.79 5.79 0.48
C GLY A 76 -14.55 5.66 -0.38
N ARG A 77 -14.63 6.01 -1.67
CA ARG A 77 -13.47 5.95 -2.57
C ARG A 77 -12.42 7.00 -2.26
N ILE A 78 -12.85 8.19 -1.84
CA ILE A 78 -11.95 9.25 -1.39
C ILE A 78 -11.32 8.86 -0.05
N LYS A 79 -12.14 8.39 0.91
CA LYS A 79 -11.65 7.91 2.20
C LYS A 79 -10.64 6.76 2.06
N GLU A 80 -10.86 5.81 1.16
CA GLU A 80 -9.90 4.72 0.88
C GLU A 80 -8.52 5.26 0.45
N GLY A 81 -8.50 6.26 -0.43
CA GLY A 81 -7.25 6.88 -0.86
C GLY A 81 -6.60 7.72 0.24
N LEU A 82 -7.41 8.45 1.00
CA LEU A 82 -6.94 9.25 2.15
C LEU A 82 -6.33 8.36 3.25
N SER A 83 -6.97 7.24 3.60
CA SER A 83 -6.45 6.32 4.61
C SER A 83 -5.07 5.79 4.25
N TYR A 84 -4.86 5.44 2.98
CA TYR A 84 -3.55 5.01 2.47
C TYR A 84 -2.54 6.17 2.45
N ALA A 85 -2.94 7.35 1.97
CA ALA A 85 -2.05 8.51 1.91
C ALA A 85 -1.57 8.95 3.30
N TYR A 86 -2.47 8.98 4.29
CA TYR A 86 -2.10 9.25 5.68
C TYR A 86 -1.22 8.15 6.27
N LEU A 87 -1.48 6.88 5.94
CA LEU A 87 -0.61 5.77 6.33
C LEU A 87 0.80 5.97 5.77
N MET A 88 0.96 6.23 4.48
CA MET A 88 2.27 6.43 3.85
C MET A 88 3.03 7.61 4.46
N GLN A 89 2.32 8.69 4.81
CA GLN A 89 2.88 9.86 5.50
C GLN A 89 3.11 9.66 7.01
N ASP A 90 2.91 8.45 7.52
CA ASP A 90 3.04 8.07 8.92
C ASP A 90 2.08 8.82 9.89
N ASN A 91 0.97 9.33 9.37
CA ASN A 91 -0.14 9.85 10.17
C ASN A 91 -1.11 8.71 10.51
N ILE A 92 -0.66 7.85 11.42
CA ILE A 92 -1.31 6.59 11.77
C ILE A 92 -2.70 6.79 12.36
N ASP A 93 -2.85 7.75 13.27
CA ASP A 93 -4.11 7.99 13.95
C ASP A 93 -5.20 8.40 12.94
N LYS A 94 -4.86 9.32 12.01
CA LYS A 94 -5.83 9.74 10.99
C LYS A 94 -6.14 8.63 9.99
N SER A 95 -5.15 7.83 9.62
CA SER A 95 -5.36 6.66 8.77
C SER A 95 -6.35 5.67 9.43
N ARG A 96 -6.14 5.33 10.70
CA ARG A 96 -7.00 4.42 11.47
C ARG A 96 -8.41 4.98 11.65
N GLU A 97 -8.54 6.26 11.98
CA GLU A 97 -9.82 6.97 12.10
C GLU A 97 -10.66 6.82 10.82
N ILE A 98 -10.09 7.16 9.66
CA ILE A 98 -10.77 7.08 8.36
C ILE A 98 -11.11 5.62 8.01
N CYS A 99 -10.23 4.67 8.32
CA CYS A 99 -10.54 3.26 8.13
C CYS A 99 -11.77 2.83 8.95
N HIS A 100 -11.86 3.25 10.22
CA HIS A 100 -13.03 2.95 11.05
C HIS A 100 -14.31 3.64 10.54
N GLU A 101 -14.22 4.86 10.00
CA GLU A 101 -15.36 5.50 9.33
C GLU A 101 -15.87 4.66 8.15
N ILE A 102 -14.96 4.13 7.32
CA ILE A 102 -15.32 3.25 6.20
C ILE A 102 -16.02 1.97 6.70
N LEU A 103 -15.51 1.36 7.76
CA LEU A 103 -16.10 0.15 8.34
C LEU A 103 -17.52 0.40 8.87
N ASN A 104 -17.77 1.59 9.39
CA ASN A 104 -19.06 2.02 9.95
C ASN A 104 -20.07 2.52 8.91
N PHE A 105 -19.74 2.52 7.62
CA PHE A 105 -20.71 2.84 6.58
C PHE A 105 -21.90 1.89 6.62
N LYS A 106 -23.10 2.45 6.46
CA LYS A 106 -24.32 1.68 6.25
C LYS A 106 -24.21 0.91 4.94
N ASP A 107 -24.43 -0.40 5.00
CA ASP A 107 -24.23 -1.30 3.86
C ASP A 107 -25.22 -2.48 3.88
N ASP A 108 -26.52 -2.16 3.86
CA ASP A 108 -27.61 -3.15 3.97
C ASP A 108 -27.56 -4.24 2.89
N LYS A 109 -26.84 -3.99 1.79
CA LYS A 109 -26.73 -4.88 0.62
C LYS A 109 -25.33 -5.48 0.44
N ASN A 110 -24.41 -5.30 1.39
CA ASN A 110 -23.01 -5.77 1.30
C ASN A 110 -22.29 -5.31 0.01
N CYS A 111 -22.59 -4.09 -0.47
CA CYS A 111 -21.99 -3.48 -1.65
C CYS A 111 -20.59 -2.90 -1.40
N PHE A 112 -20.18 -2.72 -0.14
CA PHE A 112 -18.91 -2.11 0.24
C PHE A 112 -17.87 -3.11 0.76
N SER A 113 -18.08 -4.42 0.60
CA SER A 113 -17.16 -5.46 1.06
C SER A 113 -15.71 -5.26 0.57
N LEU A 114 -15.50 -4.95 -0.72
CA LEU A 114 -14.14 -4.67 -1.23
C LEU A 114 -13.50 -3.44 -0.59
N LEU A 115 -14.30 -2.41 -0.32
CA LEU A 115 -13.84 -1.17 0.31
C LEU A 115 -13.49 -1.41 1.79
N ARG A 116 -14.33 -2.17 2.50
CA ARG A 116 -14.07 -2.60 3.89
C ARG A 116 -12.83 -3.47 3.98
N ALA A 117 -12.65 -4.40 3.02
CA ALA A 117 -11.43 -5.21 2.95
C ALA A 117 -10.17 -4.35 2.78
N SER A 118 -10.19 -3.29 1.97
CA SER A 118 -9.09 -2.32 1.89
C SER A 118 -8.84 -1.63 3.23
N ALA A 119 -9.89 -1.11 3.88
CA ALA A 119 -9.76 -0.43 5.17
C ALA A 119 -9.16 -1.35 6.26
N LEU A 120 -9.57 -2.62 6.28
CA LEU A 120 -9.00 -3.63 7.19
C LEU A 120 -7.52 -3.87 6.90
N VAL A 121 -7.10 -3.89 5.64
CA VAL A 121 -5.68 -4.07 5.27
C VAL A 121 -4.85 -2.86 5.70
N TYR A 122 -5.34 -1.64 5.49
CA TYR A 122 -4.64 -0.44 5.95
C TYR A 122 -4.56 -0.37 7.48
N LEU A 123 -5.60 -0.81 8.20
CA LEU A 123 -5.53 -1.01 9.65
C LEU A 123 -4.43 -2.02 10.00
N ALA A 124 -4.39 -3.17 9.34
CA ALA A 124 -3.35 -4.18 9.55
C ALA A 124 -1.94 -3.62 9.33
N GLU A 125 -1.73 -2.96 8.18
CA GLU A 125 -0.47 -2.31 7.82
C GLU A 125 -0.09 -1.30 8.90
N SER A 126 -1.01 -0.47 9.38
CA SER A 126 -0.74 0.52 10.43
C SER A 126 -0.24 -0.08 11.75
N TYR A 127 -0.50 -1.36 12.01
CA TYR A 127 -0.02 -2.09 13.20
C TYR A 127 1.26 -2.89 12.93
N THR A 128 1.79 -2.92 11.70
CA THR A 128 2.96 -3.75 11.31
C THR A 128 4.16 -3.60 12.23
N PHE A 129 4.46 -2.37 12.65
CA PHE A 129 5.60 -2.05 13.50
C PHE A 129 5.23 -1.85 14.99
N GLU A 130 3.97 -2.08 15.36
CA GLU A 130 3.43 -1.87 16.72
C GLU A 130 2.97 -3.19 17.36
N SER A 131 2.16 -3.98 16.66
CA SER A 131 1.56 -5.22 17.19
C SER A 131 1.26 -6.20 16.07
N TYR A 132 2.06 -7.27 15.99
CA TYR A 132 1.83 -8.38 15.05
C TYR A 132 0.45 -9.03 15.24
N GLU A 133 -0.01 -9.16 16.49
CA GLU A 133 -1.32 -9.75 16.80
C GLU A 133 -2.46 -8.92 16.20
N ARG A 134 -2.46 -7.59 16.43
CA ARG A 134 -3.47 -6.69 15.85
C ARG A 134 -3.39 -6.68 14.34
N ALA A 135 -2.18 -6.59 13.78
CA ALA A 135 -1.98 -6.64 12.33
C ALA A 135 -2.56 -7.93 11.73
N SER A 136 -2.24 -9.09 12.33
CA SER A 136 -2.77 -10.39 11.92
C SER A 136 -4.29 -10.48 12.03
N TRP A 137 -4.87 -9.95 13.11
CA TRP A 137 -6.32 -9.93 13.31
C TRP A 137 -7.03 -9.18 12.19
N TYR A 138 -6.55 -7.98 11.84
CA TYR A 138 -7.12 -7.17 10.76
C TYR A 138 -6.93 -7.81 9.38
N ILE A 139 -5.78 -8.45 9.11
CA ILE A 139 -5.60 -9.22 7.87
C ILE A 139 -6.65 -10.32 7.76
N ASN A 140 -6.81 -11.13 8.82
CA ASN A 140 -7.75 -12.25 8.78
C ASN A 140 -9.19 -11.77 8.59
N LYS A 141 -9.56 -10.64 9.22
CA LYS A 141 -10.86 -10.00 8.97
C LYS A 141 -11.03 -9.52 7.52
N SER A 142 -9.96 -9.01 6.90
CA SER A 142 -9.99 -8.64 5.48
C SER A 142 -10.21 -9.86 4.59
N LEU A 143 -9.50 -10.97 4.85
CA LEU A 143 -9.64 -12.22 4.11
C LEU A 143 -11.06 -12.80 4.25
N GLU A 144 -11.62 -12.84 5.47
CA GLU A 144 -13.01 -13.23 5.71
C GLU A 144 -14.00 -12.36 4.90
N THR A 145 -13.78 -11.04 4.86
CA THR A 145 -14.61 -10.10 4.09
C THR A 145 -14.54 -10.36 2.59
N LEU A 146 -13.36 -10.71 2.07
CA LEU A 146 -13.16 -11.02 0.65
C LEU A 146 -13.75 -12.37 0.24
N GLU A 147 -13.82 -13.35 1.14
CA GLU A 147 -14.43 -14.66 0.89
C GLU A 147 -15.94 -14.57 0.62
N LEU A 148 -16.59 -13.53 1.14
CA LEU A 148 -18.00 -13.24 0.84
C LEU A 148 -18.20 -12.72 -0.60
N CYS A 149 -17.12 -12.38 -1.31
CA CYS A 149 -17.16 -11.78 -2.64
C CYS A 149 -16.69 -12.76 -3.73
N GLN A 150 -17.61 -13.33 -4.51
CA GLN A 150 -17.28 -14.23 -5.62
C GLN A 150 -16.98 -13.45 -6.91
N SER A 151 -15.95 -12.61 -6.92
CA SER A 151 -15.54 -11.87 -8.11
C SER A 151 -14.04 -12.00 -8.38
N GLU A 152 -13.63 -11.95 -9.65
CA GLU A 152 -12.22 -11.95 -10.05
C GLU A 152 -11.45 -10.81 -9.36
N ARG A 153 -12.09 -9.65 -9.18
CA ARG A 153 -11.52 -8.52 -8.45
C ARG A 153 -11.25 -8.84 -6.98
N ALA A 154 -12.12 -9.62 -6.33
CA ALA A 154 -11.91 -10.08 -4.96
C ALA A 154 -10.75 -11.07 -4.86
N ASN A 155 -10.60 -11.97 -5.84
CA ASN A 155 -9.47 -12.92 -5.88
C ASN A 155 -8.13 -12.19 -6.01
N ARG A 156 -8.00 -11.26 -6.97
CA ARG A 156 -6.78 -10.44 -7.09
C ARG A 156 -6.50 -9.63 -5.81
N ARG A 157 -7.56 -9.14 -5.16
CA ARG A 157 -7.41 -8.45 -3.88
C ARG A 157 -6.91 -9.39 -2.78
N LYS A 158 -7.39 -10.64 -2.74
CA LYS A 158 -6.95 -11.66 -1.77
C LYS A 158 -5.45 -11.92 -1.88
N GLU A 159 -4.92 -12.04 -3.09
CA GLU A 159 -3.48 -12.20 -3.33
C GLU A 159 -2.67 -11.01 -2.78
N ASN A 160 -3.12 -9.78 -3.04
CA ASN A 160 -2.48 -8.58 -2.48
C ASN A 160 -2.51 -8.59 -0.94
N VAL A 161 -3.64 -8.96 -0.32
CA VAL A 161 -3.75 -9.05 1.15
C VAL A 161 -2.81 -10.10 1.72
N LEU A 162 -2.70 -11.27 1.07
CA LEU A 162 -1.78 -12.33 1.49
C LEU A 162 -0.32 -11.88 1.36
N ASN A 163 0.03 -11.13 0.32
CA ASN A 163 1.37 -10.59 0.16
C ASN A 163 1.70 -9.51 1.23
N THR A 164 0.76 -8.62 1.55
CA THR A 164 0.89 -7.70 2.70
C THR A 164 1.08 -8.48 4.01
N TYR A 165 0.35 -9.58 4.19
CA TYR A 165 0.51 -10.41 5.38
C TYR A 165 1.88 -11.10 5.44
N ALA A 166 2.40 -11.55 4.30
CA ALA A 166 3.74 -12.07 4.20
C ALA A 166 4.77 -11.03 4.68
N PHE A 167 4.68 -9.78 4.22
CA PHE A 167 5.53 -8.70 4.71
C PHE A 167 5.43 -8.53 6.24
N ILE A 168 4.21 -8.45 6.79
CA ILE A 168 3.98 -8.32 8.24
C ILE A 168 4.63 -9.47 9.03
N LYS A 169 4.44 -10.71 8.56
CA LYS A 169 5.03 -11.93 9.15
C LYS A 169 6.56 -11.88 9.12
N LEU A 170 7.15 -11.47 8.00
CA LEU A 170 8.60 -11.41 7.80
C LEU A 170 9.25 -10.33 8.67
N VAL A 171 8.68 -9.12 8.69
CA VAL A 171 9.16 -8.01 9.53
C VAL A 171 9.13 -8.36 11.01
N ASN A 172 8.08 -9.07 11.46
CA ASN A 172 7.91 -9.48 12.85
C ASN A 172 8.54 -10.83 13.20
N ARG A 173 9.04 -11.58 12.20
CA ARG A 173 9.55 -12.96 12.34
C ARG A 173 8.56 -13.90 13.02
N GLN A 174 7.28 -13.81 12.68
CA GLN A 174 6.20 -14.60 13.27
C GLN A 174 5.35 -15.26 12.18
N GLY A 175 4.81 -16.45 12.47
CA GLY A 175 3.88 -17.16 11.56
C GLY A 175 4.50 -17.62 10.24
N LEU A 176 5.81 -17.90 10.22
CA LEU A 176 6.58 -18.23 9.02
C LEU A 176 6.25 -19.61 8.42
N ASP A 177 5.75 -20.55 9.24
CA ASP A 177 5.40 -21.91 8.79
C ASP A 177 4.19 -21.94 7.83
N SER A 178 3.36 -20.89 7.85
CA SER A 178 2.14 -20.76 7.04
C SER A 178 2.13 -19.50 6.18
N ILE A 179 3.31 -19.07 5.71
CA ILE A 179 3.43 -17.89 4.86
C ILE A 179 3.03 -18.22 3.41
N SER A 180 2.22 -17.36 2.80
CA SER A 180 1.88 -17.44 1.38
C SER A 180 2.41 -16.18 0.69
N ILE A 181 3.30 -16.37 -0.29
CA ILE A 181 4.02 -15.29 -0.97
C ILE A 181 3.60 -15.29 -2.43
N TYR A 182 3.23 -14.11 -2.94
CA TYR A 182 2.74 -13.95 -4.32
C TYR A 182 3.59 -12.98 -5.15
N HIS A 183 4.59 -12.34 -4.52
CA HIS A 183 5.45 -11.38 -5.20
C HIS A 183 6.94 -11.70 -4.96
N PRO A 184 7.80 -11.62 -6.00
CA PRO A 184 9.22 -11.98 -5.89
C PRO A 184 10.01 -11.19 -4.83
N ALA A 185 9.64 -9.93 -4.56
CA ALA A 185 10.30 -9.14 -3.53
C ALA A 185 10.14 -9.77 -2.14
N GLU A 186 8.93 -10.15 -1.74
CA GLU A 186 8.67 -10.85 -0.48
C GLU A 186 9.32 -12.25 -0.45
N GLU A 187 9.43 -12.93 -1.59
CA GLU A 187 10.18 -14.20 -1.67
C GLU A 187 11.66 -13.97 -1.34
N SER A 188 12.28 -12.94 -1.93
CA SER A 188 13.67 -12.58 -1.61
C SER A 188 13.84 -12.27 -0.12
N PHE A 189 12.88 -11.55 0.49
CA PHE A 189 12.93 -11.25 1.91
C PHE A 189 12.78 -12.50 2.79
N PHE A 190 11.93 -13.45 2.38
CA PHE A 190 11.83 -14.73 3.06
C PHE A 190 13.13 -15.56 2.98
N GLU A 191 13.82 -15.54 1.83
CA GLU A 191 15.13 -16.18 1.71
C GLU A 191 16.18 -15.54 2.61
N ILE A 192 16.18 -14.20 2.76
CA ILE A 192 17.03 -13.49 3.72
C ILE A 192 16.73 -13.94 5.15
N VAL A 193 15.45 -14.04 5.52
CA VAL A 193 15.04 -14.50 6.87
C VAL A 193 15.51 -15.92 7.15
N LYS A 194 15.56 -16.79 6.13
CA LYS A 194 16.10 -18.17 6.21
C LYS A 194 17.64 -18.24 6.17
N GLY A 195 18.34 -17.14 5.90
CA GLY A 195 19.80 -17.11 5.74
C GLY A 195 20.30 -17.49 4.33
N ASN A 196 19.39 -17.63 3.36
CA ASN A 196 19.70 -17.98 1.97
C ASN A 196 20.05 -16.73 1.15
N TYR A 197 21.04 -15.96 1.59
CA TYR A 197 21.37 -14.64 1.06
C TYR A 197 21.63 -14.62 -0.45
N LYS A 198 22.40 -15.59 -0.96
CA LYS A 198 22.68 -15.70 -2.41
C LYS A 198 21.42 -15.91 -3.24
N LYS A 199 20.44 -16.67 -2.72
CA LYS A 199 19.17 -16.90 -3.43
C LYS A 199 18.35 -15.60 -3.49
N ALA A 200 18.31 -14.85 -2.38
CA ALA A 200 17.66 -13.55 -2.34
C ALA A 200 18.30 -12.55 -3.33
N GLU A 201 19.62 -12.48 -3.36
CA GLU A 201 20.37 -11.64 -4.29
C GLU A 201 20.06 -11.96 -5.76
N ILE A 202 19.97 -13.25 -6.12
CA ILE A 202 19.59 -13.67 -7.48
C ILE A 202 18.17 -13.19 -7.83
N ILE A 203 17.21 -13.37 -6.93
CA ILE A 203 15.82 -12.92 -7.15
C ILE A 203 15.77 -11.41 -7.38
N LEU A 204 16.44 -10.63 -6.53
CA LEU A 204 16.46 -9.17 -6.63
C LEU A 204 17.17 -8.67 -7.88
N ASN A 205 18.28 -9.31 -8.27
CA ASN A 205 18.95 -8.97 -9.53
C ASN A 205 18.07 -9.28 -10.75
N ASN A 206 17.26 -10.35 -10.72
CA ASN A 206 16.29 -10.63 -11.78
C ASN A 206 15.21 -9.53 -11.84
N ILE A 207 14.63 -9.12 -10.71
CA ILE A 207 13.67 -8.00 -10.64
C ILE A 207 14.29 -6.73 -11.25
N LYS A 208 15.53 -6.42 -10.88
CA LYS A 208 16.24 -5.24 -11.40
C LYS A 208 16.46 -5.32 -12.90
N ASN A 209 16.81 -6.50 -13.44
CA ASN A 209 17.02 -6.69 -14.87
C ASN A 209 15.72 -6.56 -15.67
N GLU A 210 14.59 -7.06 -15.13
CA GLU A 210 13.27 -6.97 -15.75
C GLU A 210 12.71 -5.54 -15.74
N ASN A 211 12.87 -4.82 -14.61
CA ASN A 211 12.27 -3.50 -14.40
C ASN A 211 13.22 -2.33 -14.70
N GLY A 212 14.51 -2.58 -14.89
CA GLY A 212 15.58 -1.58 -15.02
C GLY A 212 16.07 -0.98 -13.69
N SER A 213 15.22 -0.95 -12.67
CA SER A 213 15.55 -0.50 -11.31
C SER A 213 14.78 -1.28 -10.25
N LEU A 214 15.30 -1.23 -9.01
CA LEU A 214 14.59 -1.75 -7.84
C LEU A 214 13.70 -0.67 -7.22
N LYS A 215 12.61 -1.10 -6.60
CA LYS A 215 11.80 -0.25 -5.71
C LYS A 215 12.52 0.02 -4.39
N PRO A 216 12.14 1.06 -3.62
CA PRO A 216 12.80 1.38 -2.37
C PRO A 216 12.94 0.19 -1.42
N ILE A 217 11.88 -0.60 -1.23
CA ILE A 217 11.92 -1.78 -0.33
C ILE A 217 12.84 -2.90 -0.86
N GLU A 218 12.94 -3.06 -2.18
CA GLU A 218 13.77 -4.08 -2.82
C GLU A 218 15.26 -3.72 -2.69
N TYR A 219 15.62 -2.43 -2.74
CA TYR A 219 16.96 -1.96 -2.36
C TYR A 219 17.31 -2.32 -0.91
N CYS A 220 16.34 -2.23 0.01
CA CYS A 220 16.54 -2.66 1.39
C CYS A 220 16.85 -4.14 1.47
N TYR A 221 16.06 -4.98 0.79
CA TYR A 221 16.30 -6.42 0.76
C TYR A 221 17.64 -6.77 0.13
N LEU A 222 18.06 -6.08 -0.94
CA LEU A 222 19.36 -6.32 -1.55
C LEU A 222 20.49 -5.98 -0.58
N GLY A 223 20.42 -4.82 0.08
CA GLY A 223 21.38 -4.43 1.12
C GLY A 223 21.46 -5.42 2.28
N LEU A 224 20.32 -5.97 2.70
CA LEU A 224 20.29 -7.03 3.72
C LEU A 224 20.91 -8.35 3.23
N ALA A 225 20.70 -8.71 1.96
CA ALA A 225 21.26 -9.94 1.39
C ALA A 225 22.78 -9.85 1.17
N THR A 226 23.29 -8.67 0.78
CA THR A 226 24.71 -8.46 0.49
C THR A 226 25.49 -7.85 1.65
N ASN A 227 24.82 -7.50 2.75
CA ASN A 227 25.38 -6.75 3.87
C ASN A 227 25.98 -5.39 3.43
N ASP A 228 25.33 -4.73 2.48
CA ASP A 228 25.76 -3.44 1.92
C ASP A 228 24.91 -2.30 2.47
N ILE A 229 25.54 -1.48 3.32
CA ILE A 229 24.92 -0.32 3.96
C ILE A 229 24.50 0.73 2.94
N THR A 230 25.23 0.90 1.84
CA THR A 230 24.93 1.94 0.84
C THR A 230 23.59 1.67 0.13
N LEU A 231 23.20 0.39 0.00
CA LEU A 231 21.90 0.01 -0.54
C LEU A 231 20.74 0.28 0.44
N LEU A 232 20.99 0.16 1.75
CA LEU A 232 20.01 0.58 2.77
C LEU A 232 19.84 2.10 2.81
N GLU A 233 20.93 2.85 2.70
CA GLU A 233 20.89 4.31 2.58
C GLU A 233 20.13 4.72 1.31
N LYS A 234 20.36 4.02 0.19
CA LYS A 234 19.62 4.28 -1.04
C LYS A 234 18.13 3.98 -0.91
N SER A 235 17.78 2.90 -0.22
CA SER A 235 16.38 2.57 0.10
C SER A 235 15.71 3.71 0.89
N ILE A 236 16.38 4.22 1.92
CA ILE A 236 15.88 5.32 2.76
C ILE A 236 15.69 6.60 1.93
N GLU A 237 16.70 6.98 1.14
CA GLU A 237 16.64 8.15 0.26
C GLU A 237 15.43 8.08 -0.69
N LEU A 238 15.20 6.94 -1.34
CA LEU A 238 14.09 6.76 -2.27
C LEU A 238 12.72 6.84 -1.56
N PHE A 239 12.56 6.20 -0.40
CA PHE A 239 11.33 6.33 0.37
C PHE A 239 11.06 7.77 0.83
N GLU A 240 12.10 8.52 1.20
CA GLU A 240 11.98 9.93 1.59
C GLU A 240 11.60 10.82 0.39
N CYS A 241 12.18 10.57 -0.79
CA CYS A 241 11.80 11.25 -2.03
C CYS A 241 10.33 10.98 -2.44
N GLU A 242 9.83 9.78 -2.19
CA GLU A 242 8.43 9.39 -2.43
C GLU A 242 7.48 9.88 -1.33
N GLY A 243 8.01 10.37 -0.20
CA GLY A 243 7.20 10.76 0.96
C GLY A 243 6.60 9.57 1.72
N ASN A 244 7.14 8.37 1.55
CA ASN A 244 6.68 7.16 2.21
C ASN A 244 7.43 6.95 3.55
N ARG A 245 7.04 7.74 4.54
CA ARG A 245 7.64 7.77 5.88
C ARG A 245 7.37 6.49 6.67
N PHE A 246 6.21 5.86 6.46
CA PHE A 246 5.82 4.66 7.18
C PHE A 246 6.70 3.48 6.84
N TYR A 247 6.81 3.13 5.55
CA TYR A 247 7.65 2.00 5.15
C TYR A 247 9.15 2.30 5.29
N CYS A 248 9.56 3.58 5.24
CA CYS A 248 10.92 4.00 5.55
C CYS A 248 11.40 3.59 6.96
N LYS A 249 10.47 3.34 7.92
CA LYS A 249 10.82 2.83 9.25
C LYS A 249 11.59 1.52 9.20
N PHE A 250 11.27 0.66 8.24
CA PHE A 250 11.90 -0.66 8.13
C PHE A 250 13.39 -0.58 7.75
N PRO A 251 13.82 0.02 6.62
CA PRO A 251 15.24 0.15 6.30
C PRO A 251 16.01 0.96 7.34
N LYS A 252 15.41 2.01 7.95
CA LYS A 252 16.02 2.74 9.08
C LYS A 252 16.33 1.82 10.26
N LYS A 253 15.38 0.96 10.65
CA LYS A 253 15.58 -0.05 11.71
C LYS A 253 16.67 -1.05 11.33
N MET A 254 16.69 -1.50 10.07
CA MET A 254 17.69 -2.46 9.58
C MET A 254 19.10 -1.87 9.55
N LEU A 255 19.25 -0.63 9.11
CA LEU A 255 20.52 0.10 9.09
C LEU A 255 21.13 0.22 10.50
N VAL A 256 20.32 0.55 11.51
CA VAL A 256 20.76 0.60 12.91
C VAL A 256 21.21 -0.78 13.41
N ASN A 257 20.55 -1.86 12.99
CA ASN A 257 20.92 -3.21 13.39
C ASN A 257 22.24 -3.65 12.74
N LEU A 258 22.46 -3.35 11.46
CA LEU A 258 23.71 -3.68 10.77
C LEU A 258 24.89 -2.88 11.32
N SER A 259 24.73 -1.58 11.58
CA SER A 259 25.80 -0.76 12.13
C SER A 259 26.22 -1.19 13.54
N LYS A 260 25.27 -1.63 14.38
CA LYS A 260 25.56 -2.21 15.70
C LYS A 260 26.28 -3.56 15.61
N ASN A 261 25.89 -4.41 14.66
CA ASN A 261 26.55 -5.71 14.48
C ASN A 261 27.97 -5.56 13.92
N GLY A 262 28.20 -4.58 13.04
CA GLY A 262 29.52 -4.24 12.53
C GLY A 262 30.49 -3.79 13.63
N THR A 263 30.06 -2.90 14.53
CA THR A 263 30.91 -2.41 15.64
C THR A 263 31.20 -3.46 16.70
N MET A 264 30.29 -4.40 16.96
CA MET A 264 30.56 -5.53 17.87
C MET A 264 31.61 -6.51 17.32
N CYS A 265 31.73 -6.65 16.00
CA CYS A 265 32.78 -7.47 15.39
C CYS A 265 34.16 -6.79 15.38
N GLU A 266 34.22 -5.46 15.35
CA GLU A 266 35.48 -4.70 15.38
C GLU A 266 36.07 -4.55 16.79
N GLY A 267 35.26 -4.68 17.85
CA GLY A 267 35.72 -4.64 19.25
C GLY A 267 36.49 -5.89 19.72
N GLY A 268 36.80 -6.82 18.83
CA GLY A 268 37.43 -8.12 19.11
C GLY A 268 38.91 -8.23 18.79
N ALA A 269 39.65 -7.12 18.68
CA ALA A 269 41.11 -7.14 18.55
C ALA A 269 41.75 -6.84 19.92
N LYS A 270 42.27 -7.89 20.57
CA LYS A 270 43.22 -7.77 21.69
C LYS A 270 44.60 -7.40 21.18
#